data_AF-A0A962YI77-F1
#
_entry.id   AF-A0A962YI77-F1
#
_cell.length_a   1.000
_cell.length_b   1.000
_cell.length_c   1.000
_cell.angle_alpha   90.00
_cell.angle_beta   90.00
_cell.angle_gamma   90.00
#
_symmetry.space_group_name_H-M   'P 1'
#
loop_
_entity.id
_entity.type
_entity.pdbx_description
1 polymer ?
#
loop_
_entity_poly.entity_id
_entity_poly.type
_entity_poly.pdbx_seq_one_letter_code
_entity_poly.pdbx_strand_id
1 'polypeptide(L)' 'MRKEDNTKRLFILDTNVLMHDPAALFRFQEHDIFLPMVVLE' A
#
# COMPACT_ATOMS: atom_id res chain seq x y z
N MET A 1 -9.32 -18.86 18.95
CA MET A 1 -8.09 -18.06 18.79
C MET A 1 -7.90 -17.78 17.31
N ARG A 2 -8.10 -16.53 16.86
CA ARG A 2 -7.77 -16.15 15.48
C ARG A 2 -6.25 -16.20 15.36
N LYS A 3 -5.71 -17.03 14.45
CA LYS A 3 -4.28 -17.01 14.13
C LYS A 3 -3.94 -15.60 13.68
N GLU A 4 -2.97 -14.96 14.33
CA GLU A 4 -2.37 -13.74 13.81
C GLU A 4 -1.62 -14.12 12.54
N ASP A 5 -2.23 -13.80 11.41
CA ASP A 5 -1.65 -13.95 10.09
C ASP A 5 -0.49 -12.96 10.01
N ASN A 6 0.71 -13.43 10.38
CA ASN A 6 1.99 -12.75 10.18
C ASN A 6 2.39 -12.80 8.69
N THR A 7 1.39 -12.59 7.83
CA THR A 7 1.50 -12.66 6.38
C THR A 7 1.58 -11.22 5.90
N LYS A 8 2.73 -10.88 5.30
CA LYS A 8 2.88 -9.61 4.60
C LYS A 8 1.76 -9.48 3.58
N ARG A 9 0.93 -8.45 3.74
CA ARG A 9 -0.15 -8.15 2.82
C ARG A 9 0.39 -7.24 1.72
N LEU A 10 -0.05 -7.50 0.50
CA LEU A 10 0.23 -6.64 -0.66
C LEU A 10 -0.94 -5.66 -0.82
N PHE A 11 -0.65 -4.37 -0.82
CA PHE A 11 -1.62 -3.31 -1.08
C PHE A 11 -1.41 -2.74 -2.48
N ILE A 12 -2.50 -2.52 -3.20
CA ILE A 12 -2.47 -1.83 -4.49
C ILE A 12 -2.79 -0.36 -4.22
N LEU A 13 -1.89 0.52 -4.59
CA LEU A 13 -2.04 1.96 -4.40
C LEU A 13 -2.42 2.63 -5.72
N ASP A 14 -3.42 3.50 -5.67
CA ASP A 14 -3.91 4.26 -6.82
C ASP A 14 -3.49 5.73 -6.71
N THR A 15 -3.43 6.43 -7.83
CA THR A 15 -3.29 7.90 -7.96
C THR A 15 -4.18 8.63 -6.96
N ASN A 16 -5.46 8.27 -6.85
CA ASN A 16 -6.41 8.93 -5.96
C ASN A 16 -5.97 8.92 -4.49
N VAL A 17 -5.33 7.82 -4.06
CA VAL A 17 -4.81 7.70 -2.70
C VAL A 17 -3.60 8.59 -2.51
N LEU A 18 -2.69 8.66 -3.48
CA LEU A 18 -1.52 9.53 -3.43
C LEU A 18 -1.87 11.01 -3.53
N MET A 19 -2.88 11.37 -4.33
CA MET A 19 -3.36 12.74 -4.47
C MET A 19 -4.00 13.25 -3.18
N HIS A 20 -4.68 12.38 -2.44
CA HIS A 20 -5.30 12.73 -1.17
C HIS A 20 -4.32 12.64 0.02
N ASP A 21 -3.44 11.64 0.04
CA ASP A 21 -2.44 11.43 1.08
C ASP A 21 -1.13 10.86 0.47
N PRO A 22 -0.17 11.73 0.09
CA PRO A 22 1.11 11.28 -0.45
C PRO A 22 1.98 10.57 0.61
N ALA A 23 1.70 10.75 1.90
CA ALA A 23 2.41 10.05 2.97
C ALA A 23 1.99 8.58 3.11
N ALA A 24 0.93 8.15 2.39
CA ALA A 24 0.45 6.77 2.38
C ALA A 24 1.57 5.78 2.02
N LEU A 25 2.52 6.13 1.14
CA LEU A 25 3.66 5.29 0.77
C LEU A 25 4.53 4.86 1.96
N PHE A 26 4.58 5.66 3.03
CA PHE A 26 5.44 5.42 4.18
C PHE A 26 4.70 4.80 5.37
N ARG A 27 3.38 4.62 5.27
CA ARG A 27 2.52 4.14 6.36
C ARG A 27 2.45 2.63 6.46
N PHE A 28 2.88 1.90 5.43
CA PHE A 28 2.75 0.44 5.33
C PHE A 28 4.07 -0.29 5.65
N GLN A 29 4.79 0.13 6.69
CA GLN A 29 6.16 -0.33 7.02
C GLN A 29 6.40 -1.86 6.95
N GLU A 30 5.40 -2.69 7.28
CA GLU A 30 5.48 -4.16 7.26
C GLU A 30 4.80 -4.82 6.05
N HIS A 31 4.27 -4.03 5.12
CA HIS A 31 3.43 -4.48 4.02
C HIS A 31 3.95 -3.99 2.67
N ASP A 32 3.88 -4.87 1.67
CA ASP A 32 4.35 -4.55 0.33
C ASP A 32 3.33 -3.65 -0.38
N ILE A 33 3.81 -2.68 -1.17
CA ILE A 33 2.97 -1.78 -1.95
C ILE A 33 3.22 -2.05 -3.44
N PHE A 34 2.15 -2.33 -4.18
CA PHE A 34 2.15 -2.35 -5.63
C PHE A 34 1.64 -1.00 -6.15
N LEU A 35 2.52 -0.26 -6.82
CA LEU A 35 2.18 0.97 -7.52
C LEU A 35 2.15 0.69 -9.03
N PRO A 36 0.98 0.67 -9.67
CA PRO A 36 0.88 0.52 -11.12
C PRO A 36 1.65 1.64 -11.83
N MET A 37 2.32 1.34 -12.94
CA MET A 37 3.08 2.34 -13.73
C MET A 37 2.21 3.53 -14.18
N VAL A 38 0.91 3.32 -14.44
CA VAL A 38 -0.05 4.39 -14.79
C VAL A 38 -0.20 5.45 -13.71
N VAL A 39 0.17 5.14 -12.46
CA VAL A 39 0.14 6.12 -11.36
C VAL A 39 1.31 7.11 -11.45
N LEU A 40 2.34 6.80 -12.24
CA LEU A 40 3.53 7.64 -12.45
C LEU A 40 3.51 8.40 -13.78
N GLU A 41 2.47 8.20 -14.61
CA GLU A 41 2.23 8.94 -15.86
C GLU A 41 1.48 10.25 -15.59
#